data_AF-A0A534VG76-F1
#
_entry.id   AF-A0A534VG76-F1
#
_cell.length_a   1.000
_cell.length_b   1.000
_cell.length_c   1.000
_cell.angle_alpha   90.00
_cell.angle_beta   90.00
_cell.angle_gamma   90.00
#
_symmetry.space_group_name_H-M   'P 1'
#
loop_
_entity.id
_entity.type
_entity.pdbx_description
1 polymer ?
#
loop_
_entity_poly.entity_id
_entity_poly.type
_entity_poly.pdbx_seq_one_letter_code
_entity_poly.pdbx_strand_id
1 'polypeptide(L)' 'MNPAVILLTALSFYLVGCASPETTRMRGGGPGADVGNRSKVVEMHEGSQPFWKTPKIIPAKHAPLDPASQADQLSRR' A
#
# COMPACT_ATOMS: atom_id res chain seq x y z
N MET A 1 36.38 21.81 -19.64
CA MET A 1 36.51 20.89 -18.48
C MET A 1 37.43 19.75 -18.88
N ASN A 2 38.37 19.37 -18.02
CA ASN A 2 39.31 18.28 -18.29
C ASN A 2 38.54 16.93 -18.38
N PRO A 3 38.71 16.11 -19.44
CA PRO A 3 38.00 14.83 -19.59
C PRO A 3 38.23 13.87 -18.42
N ALA A 4 39.41 13.92 -17.79
CA ALA A 4 39.69 13.14 -16.58
C ALA A 4 38.80 13.56 -15.40
N VAL A 5 38.52 14.86 -15.26
CA VAL A 5 37.64 15.39 -14.20
C VAL A 5 36.20 14.94 -14.45
N ILE A 6 35.74 14.95 -15.70
CA ILE A 6 34.39 14.48 -16.07
C ILE A 6 34.24 13.00 -15.72
N LEU A 7 35.20 12.16 -16.11
CA LEU A 7 35.19 10.73 -15.83
C LEU A 7 35.17 10.44 -14.32
N LEU A 8 35.99 11.15 -13.55
CA LEU A 8 36.10 10.97 -12.10
C LEU A 8 34.79 11.36 -11.39
N THR A 9 34.16 12.45 -11.83
CA THR A 9 32.87 12.88 -11.30
C THR A 9 31.76 11.87 -11.60
N ALA A 10 31.66 11.37 -12.84
CA ALA A 10 30.66 10.38 -13.22
C ALA A 10 30.80 9.07 -12.42
N LEU A 11 32.05 8.60 -12.23
CA LEU A 11 32.33 7.40 -11.45
C LEU A 11 31.93 7.57 -9.98
N SER A 12 32.17 8.75 -9.40
CA SER A 12 31.81 9.05 -8.02
C SER A 12 30.29 9.01 -7.80
N PHE A 13 29.50 9.59 -8.71
CA PHE A 13 28.03 9.54 -8.63
C PHE A 13 27.47 8.11 -8.77
N TYR A 14 28.07 7.31 -9.66
CA TYR A 14 27.67 5.90 -9.84
C TYR A 14 27.86 5.08 -8.55
N LEU A 15 29.01 5.24 -7.89
CA LEU A 15 29.32 4.52 -6.65
C LEU A 15 28.40 4.92 -5.48
N VAL A 16 28.05 6.21 -5.37
CA VAL A 16 27.13 6.71 -4.32
C VAL A 16 25.70 6.22 -4.54
N GLY A 17 25.26 6.08 -5.80
CA GLY A 17 23.93 5.55 -6.13
C GLY A 17 23.72 4.10 -5.66
N CYS A 18 24.75 3.24 -5.80
CA CYS A 18 24.67 1.85 -5.36
C CYS A 18 24.57 1.68 -3.83
N ALA A 19 25.20 2.57 -3.06
CA ALA A 19 25.15 2.57 -1.59
C ALA A 19 23.95 3.35 -1.02
N SER A 20 23.03 3.83 -1.87
CA SER A 20 21.86 4.58 -1.43
C SER A 20 20.93 3.69 -0.58
N PRO A 21 20.42 4.20 0.56
CA PRO A 21 19.37 3.53 1.34
C PRO A 21 18.11 3.19 0.52
N GLU A 22 17.89 3.88 -0.60
CA GLU A 22 16.76 3.59 -1.49
C GLU A 22 16.94 2.28 -2.27
N THR A 23 18.19 1.81 -2.50
CA THR A 23 18.46 0.54 -3.18
C THR A 23 18.02 -0.67 -2.35
N THR A 24 18.07 -0.55 -1.02
CA THR A 24 17.63 -1.62 -0.10
C THR A 24 16.17 -1.47 0.33
N ARG A 25 15.49 -0.41 -0.11
CA ARG A 25 14.12 -0.11 0.27
C ARG A 25 13.14 -1.01 -0.48
N MET A 26 12.82 -2.15 0.11
CA MET A 26 11.66 -2.93 -0.31
C MET A 26 10.37 -2.36 0.30
N ARG A 27 9.31 -2.22 -0.50
CA ARG A 27 7.95 -1.92 -0.02
C ARG A 27 7.38 -3.13 0.71
N GLY A 28 7.87 -3.39 1.93
CA GLY A 28 7.50 -4.54 2.75
C GLY A 28 7.98 -5.86 2.13
N GLY A 29 8.97 -6.53 2.73
CA GLY A 29 9.60 -7.75 2.21
C GLY A 29 8.70 -9.00 2.12
N GLY A 30 7.37 -8.83 2.09
CA GLY A 30 6.41 -9.89 1.78
C GLY A 30 6.04 -9.91 0.30
N PRO A 31 5.15 -10.82 -0.14
CA PRO A 31 4.88 -11.05 -1.56
C PRO A 31 4.06 -9.94 -2.27
N GLY A 32 4.13 -8.69 -1.78
CA GLY A 32 3.49 -7.52 -2.37
C GLY A 32 1.98 -7.42 -2.13
N ALA A 33 1.33 -6.44 -2.74
CA ALA A 33 -0.13 -6.29 -2.70
C ALA A 33 -0.83 -7.01 -3.87
N ASP A 34 -0.15 -7.98 -4.49
CA ASP A 34 -0.64 -8.70 -5.65
C ASP A 34 -1.89 -9.53 -5.31
N VAL A 35 -2.78 -9.68 -6.30
CA VAL A 35 -3.99 -10.48 -6.14
C VAL A 35 -3.60 -11.94 -5.88
N GLY A 36 -3.97 -12.47 -4.72
CA GLY A 36 -3.63 -13.83 -4.30
C GLY A 36 -2.57 -13.87 -3.19
N ASN A 37 -1.83 -12.79 -2.95
CA ASN A 37 -0.94 -12.69 -1.79
C ASN A 37 -1.71 -12.29 -0.51
N ARG A 38 -2.66 -13.12 -0.10
CA ARG A 38 -3.48 -12.92 1.10
C ARG A 38 -3.38 -14.19 1.94
N SER A 39 -2.57 -14.16 2.99
CA SER A 39 -2.37 -15.33 3.87
C SER A 39 -3.62 -15.70 4.67
N LYS A 40 -4.45 -14.71 5.01
CA LYS A 40 -5.77 -14.90 5.61
C LYS A 40 -6.77 -13.93 5.00
N VAL A 41 -8.01 -14.37 4.89
CA VAL A 41 -9.14 -13.46 4.64
C VAL A 41 -9.27 -12.56 5.88
N VAL A 42 -9.25 -11.26 5.67
CA VAL A 42 -9.59 -10.31 6.74
C VAL A 42 -11.10 -10.38 6.93
N GLU A 43 -11.51 -10.90 8.08
CA GLU A 43 -12.91 -10.88 8.49
C GLU A 43 -13.23 -9.51 9.09
N MET A 44 -14.22 -8.84 8.50
CA MET A 44 -14.69 -7.55 9.00
C MET A 44 -15.64 -7.79 10.17
N HIS A 45 -15.46 -7.02 11.24
CA HIS A 45 -16.39 -7.04 12.37
C HIS A 45 -17.81 -6.64 11.92
N GLU A 46 -18.80 -7.20 12.61
CA GLU A 46 -20.18 -6.75 12.52
C GLU A 46 -20.29 -5.25 12.81
N GLY A 47 -21.15 -4.57 12.04
CA GLY A 47 -21.33 -3.12 12.15
C GLY A 47 -20.18 -2.29 11.58
N SER A 48 -19.18 -2.89 10.94
CA SER A 48 -18.06 -2.16 10.33
C SER A 48 -18.55 -1.13 9.29
N GLN A 49 -17.94 0.06 9.31
CA GLN A 49 -18.26 1.17 8.40
C GLN A 49 -17.00 1.59 7.62
N PRO A 50 -16.57 0.83 6.60
CA PRO A 50 -15.31 1.07 5.89
C PRO A 50 -15.23 2.43 5.19
N PHE A 51 -16.39 3.04 4.93
CA PHE A 51 -16.52 4.31 4.22
C PHE A 51 -17.05 5.44 5.12
N TRP A 52 -16.93 5.32 6.45
CA TRP A 52 -17.41 6.33 7.38
C TRP A 52 -16.78 7.69 7.07
N LYS A 53 -17.64 8.69 6.79
CA LYS A 53 -17.24 10.07 6.42
C LYS A 53 -16.28 10.15 5.22
N THR A 54 -16.15 9.10 4.42
CA THR A 54 -15.31 9.13 3.23
C THR A 54 -16.02 9.95 2.15
N PRO A 55 -15.41 11.01 1.60
CA PRO A 55 -16.03 11.81 0.56
C PRO A 55 -16.20 11.01 -0.73
N LYS A 56 -17.37 11.11 -1.35
CA LYS A 56 -17.69 10.41 -2.60
C LYS A 56 -17.28 11.24 -3.81
N ILE A 57 -16.01 11.09 -4.20
CA ILE A 57 -15.41 11.86 -5.30
C ILE A 57 -15.65 11.18 -6.67
N ILE A 58 -15.86 9.87 -6.67
CA ILE A 58 -16.09 9.06 -7.89
C ILE A 58 -17.47 8.40 -7.77
N PRO A 59 -18.27 8.30 -8.86
CA PRO A 59 -19.57 7.64 -8.86
C PRO A 59 -19.50 6.10 -8.77
N ALA A 60 -18.46 5.54 -8.16
CA ALA A 60 -18.33 4.11 -7.94
C ALA A 60 -19.31 3.64 -6.86
N LYS A 61 -19.93 2.49 -7.08
CA LYS A 61 -20.75 1.79 -6.07
C LYS A 61 -19.84 0.86 -5.28
N HIS A 62 -19.80 1.03 -3.96
CA HIS A 62 -19.12 0.09 -3.08
C HIS A 62 -19.97 -1.16 -2.85
N ALA A 63 -19.35 -2.21 -2.31
CA ALA A 63 -20.07 -3.41 -1.85
C ALA A 63 -21.13 -3.04 -0.79
N PRO A 64 -22.30 -3.73 -0.76
CA PRO A 64 -23.35 -3.42 0.21
C PRO A 64 -22.87 -3.62 1.66
N LEU A 65 -23.27 -2.71 2.55
CA LEU A 65 -22.95 -2.76 3.98
C LEU A 65 -24.09 -3.32 4.84
N ASP A 66 -25.27 -3.55 4.25
CA ASP A 66 -26.47 -4.03 4.96
C ASP A 66 -26.23 -5.33 5.75
N PRO A 67 -25.47 -6.32 5.24
CA PRO A 67 -25.18 -7.54 6.01
C PRO A 67 -24.40 -7.27 7.30
N ALA A 68 -23.43 -6.34 7.27
CA ALA A 68 -22.66 -5.98 8.45
C ALA A 68 -23.53 -5.28 9.50
N SER A 69 -24.42 -4.38 9.06
CA SER A 69 -25.38 -3.70 9.95
C SER A 69 -26.40 -4.67 10.54
N GLN A 70 -26.88 -5.64 9.75
CA GLN A 70 -27.82 -6.65 10.23
C GLN A 70 -27.17 -7.55 11.28
N ALA A 71 -25.93 -8.00 11.05
CA ALA A 71 -25.20 -8.82 12.02
C ALA A 71 -25.06 -8.10 13.37
N ASP A 72 -24.66 -6.83 13.37
CA ASP A 72 -24.52 -6.01 14.59
C ASP A 72 -25.85 -5.82 15.33
N GLN A 73 -26.95 -5.64 14.61
CA GLN A 73 -28.27 -5.55 15.23
C GLN A 73 -28.71 -6.87 15.87
N LEU A 74 -28.34 -8.00 15.28
CA LEU A 74 -28.67 -9.33 15.80
C LEU A 74 -27.80 -9.70 17.01
N SER A 75 -26.54 -9.28 17.05
CA SER A 75 -25.65 -9.58 18.18
C SER A 75 -25.99 -8.80 19.45
N ARG A 76 -26.71 -7.68 19.32
CA ARG A 76 -27.16 -6.83 20.43
C ARG A 76 -28.50 -7.25 21.04
N ARG A 77 -29.17 -8.27 20.48
CA ARG A 77 -30.45 -8.80 20.98
C ARG A 77 -30.22 -9.96 21.94
#